data_AF-A0A8G2DUD2-F1
#
_entry.id   AF-A0A8G2DUD2-F1
#
_cell.length_a   1.000
_cell.length_b   1.000
_cell.length_c   1.000
_cell.angle_alpha   90.00
_cell.angle_beta   90.00
_cell.angle_gamma   90.00
#
_symmetry.space_group_name_H-M   'P 1'
#
loop_
_entity.id
_entity.type
_entity.pdbx_description
1 polymer ?
#
loop_
_entity_poly.entity_id
_entity_poly.type
_entity_poly.pdbx_seq_one_letter_code
_entity_poly.pdbx_strand_id
1 'polypeptide(L)'
;MPQPAIATSRAKAYVPVMFSGSTLLAIEGADYPNHRGAERRAEIAQCRPGDPLTFRRLRGPAGGKRSVGVYSERGVQLGYVGPDDLAQMPGLASIGRAIFQSADTWGCVIAATADGSAPVLRAPRAQPKLVVPPRPPRDEYCDIFPAAKQGRRTRAADPRHSDKIGNQLISNKATKGEPVGIRHDK
;
A
#
# COMPACT_ATOMS: atom_id res chain seq x y z
N MET A 1 -14.28 -38.29 59.16
CA MET A 1 -14.80 -37.74 57.89
C MET A 1 -14.07 -36.43 57.60
N PRO A 2 -13.00 -36.40 56.77
CA PRO A 2 -12.34 -35.14 56.40
C PRO A 2 -13.12 -34.43 55.28
N GLN A 3 -13.29 -33.12 55.39
CA GLN A 3 -13.91 -32.27 54.35
C GLN A 3 -12.92 -32.03 53.18
N PRO A 4 -13.41 -31.92 51.93
CA PRO A 4 -12.54 -31.58 50.80
C PRO A 4 -12.24 -30.07 50.75
N ALA A 5 -10.95 -29.74 50.63
CA ALA A 5 -10.48 -28.38 50.41
C ALA A 5 -10.85 -27.91 49.00
N ILE A 6 -11.63 -26.82 48.91
CA ILE A 6 -11.97 -26.16 47.64
C ILE A 6 -10.75 -25.37 47.17
N ALA A 7 -10.09 -25.87 46.13
CA ALA A 7 -9.02 -25.16 45.43
C ALA A 7 -9.57 -23.87 44.81
N THR A 8 -9.26 -22.72 45.42
CA THR A 8 -9.61 -21.41 44.87
C THR A 8 -8.71 -21.15 43.66
N SER A 9 -9.21 -21.42 42.45
CA SER A 9 -8.52 -21.03 41.23
C SER A 9 -8.45 -19.50 41.19
N ARG A 10 -7.23 -18.97 41.23
CA ARG A 10 -6.96 -17.53 41.13
C ARG A 10 -7.28 -17.09 39.71
N ALA A 11 -8.54 -16.72 39.46
CA ALA A 11 -8.95 -16.12 38.19
C ALA A 11 -8.13 -14.84 38.00
N LYS A 12 -7.23 -14.85 37.02
CA LYS A 12 -6.47 -13.67 36.61
C LYS A 12 -7.51 -12.69 36.06
N ALA A 13 -7.84 -11.66 36.83
CA ALA A 13 -8.77 -10.62 36.40
C ALA A 13 -8.23 -10.01 35.11
N TYR A 14 -8.87 -10.36 33.99
CA TYR A 14 -8.67 -9.67 32.73
C TYR A 14 -9.29 -8.30 32.91
N VAL A 15 -8.45 -7.31 33.22
CA VAL A 15 -8.84 -5.91 33.16
C VAL A 15 -8.77 -5.57 31.66
N PRO A 16 -9.91 -5.48 30.94
CA PRO A 16 -9.85 -4.96 29.59
C PRO A 16 -9.23 -3.57 29.69
N VAL A 17 -8.10 -3.37 29.01
CA VAL A 17 -7.56 -2.02 28.83
C VAL A 17 -8.61 -1.30 27.99
N MET A 18 -9.55 -0.64 28.66
CA MET A 18 -10.47 0.28 28.00
C MET A 18 -9.63 1.47 27.59
N PHE A 19 -9.05 1.38 26.39
CA PHE A 19 -8.33 2.49 25.78
C PHE A 19 -9.33 3.64 25.61
N SER A 20 -9.31 4.57 26.57
CA SER A 20 -9.93 5.87 26.42
C SER A 20 -9.05 6.68 25.48
N GLY A 21 -9.47 6.77 24.21
CA GLY A 21 -8.77 7.52 23.17
C GLY A 21 -8.59 6.77 21.86
N SER A 22 -8.09 7.47 20.84
CA SER A 22 -7.84 6.89 19.52
C SER A 22 -6.56 6.06 19.52
N THR A 23 -6.65 4.79 19.11
CA THR A 23 -5.50 3.89 18.92
C THR A 23 -5.10 3.88 17.45
N LEU A 24 -3.79 3.88 17.15
CA LEU A 24 -3.32 3.71 15.77
C LEU A 24 -3.32 2.23 15.40
N LEU A 25 -3.94 1.90 14.27
CA LEU A 25 -4.01 0.54 13.74
C LEU A 25 -3.38 0.47 12.35
N ALA A 26 -2.69 -0.64 12.12
CA ALA A 26 -2.17 -1.00 10.81
C ALA A 26 -3.27 -1.73 10.02
N ILE A 27 -3.62 -1.19 8.85
CA ILE A 27 -4.56 -1.83 7.92
C ILE A 27 -3.79 -2.55 6.82
N GLU A 28 -3.86 -3.88 6.89
CA GLU A 28 -3.18 -4.77 5.96
C GLU A 28 -4.06 -5.11 4.75
N GLY A 29 -3.44 -5.74 3.74
CA GLY A 29 -4.15 -6.34 2.62
C GLY A 29 -4.48 -5.39 1.48
N ALA A 30 -3.87 -4.20 1.44
CA ALA A 30 -3.97 -3.32 0.28
C ALA A 30 -3.53 -4.04 -1.01
N ASP A 31 -2.44 -4.81 -0.92
CA ASP A 31 -1.86 -5.58 -2.04
C ASP A 31 -2.30 -7.04 -2.11
N TYR A 32 -3.31 -7.43 -1.33
CA TYR A 32 -3.75 -8.82 -1.34
C TYR A 32 -4.10 -9.24 -2.79
N PRO A 33 -3.56 -10.38 -3.28
CA PRO A 33 -3.57 -10.73 -4.71
C PRO A 33 -4.97 -11.12 -5.18
N ASN A 34 -5.78 -10.10 -5.44
CA ASN A 34 -7.10 -10.21 -6.04
C ASN A 34 -7.35 -9.02 -6.96
N HIS A 35 -8.40 -9.10 -7.78
CA HIS A 35 -8.77 -8.06 -8.75
C HIS A 35 -8.98 -6.66 -8.14
N ARG A 36 -9.12 -6.56 -6.81
CA ARG A 36 -9.36 -5.30 -6.11
C ARG A 36 -8.11 -4.65 -5.54
N GLY A 37 -6.93 -5.31 -5.58
CA GLY A 37 -5.71 -4.75 -4.98
C GLY A 37 -5.34 -3.36 -5.53
N ALA A 38 -5.40 -3.20 -6.85
CA ALA A 38 -5.17 -1.90 -7.51
C ALA A 38 -6.20 -0.83 -7.10
N GLU A 39 -7.46 -1.23 -6.93
CA GLU A 39 -8.55 -0.36 -6.47
C GLU A 39 -8.29 0.11 -5.02
N ARG A 40 -7.86 -0.79 -4.12
CA ARG A 40 -7.51 -0.42 -2.74
C ARG A 40 -6.36 0.58 -2.71
N ARG A 41 -5.30 0.32 -3.49
CA ARG A 41 -4.13 1.21 -3.59
C ARG A 41 -4.49 2.59 -4.11
N ALA A 42 -5.29 2.65 -5.18
CA ALA A 42 -5.76 3.91 -5.75
C ALA A 42 -6.59 4.69 -4.73
N GLU A 43 -7.46 4.00 -4.00
CA GLU A 43 -8.30 4.61 -2.97
C GLU A 43 -7.47 5.13 -1.79
N ILE A 44 -6.51 4.34 -1.28
CA ILE A 44 -5.59 4.77 -0.20
C ILE A 44 -4.82 6.02 -0.62
N ALA A 45 -4.40 6.12 -1.89
CA ALA A 45 -3.68 7.28 -2.41
C ALA A 45 -4.57 8.53 -2.51
N GLN A 46 -5.89 8.36 -2.63
CA GLN A 46 -6.86 9.47 -2.66
C GLN A 46 -7.28 9.94 -1.27
N CYS A 47 -7.20 9.07 -0.26
CA CYS A 47 -7.53 9.41 1.12
C CYS A 47 -6.61 10.49 1.70
N ARG A 48 -7.20 11.42 2.43
CA ARG A 48 -6.49 12.48 3.16
C ARG A 48 -6.52 12.20 4.67
N PRO A 49 -5.48 12.61 5.42
CA PRO A 49 -5.49 12.51 6.87
C PRO A 49 -6.73 13.19 7.46
N GLY A 50 -7.50 12.46 8.26
CA GLY A 50 -8.77 12.91 8.82
C GLY A 50 -10.02 12.38 8.10
N ASP A 51 -9.89 11.79 6.91
CA ASP A 51 -11.04 11.23 6.19
C ASP A 51 -11.75 10.15 7.02
N PRO A 52 -13.09 10.16 7.10
CA PRO A 52 -13.84 9.18 7.88
C PRO A 52 -13.79 7.79 7.24
N LEU A 53 -13.63 6.77 8.08
CA LEU A 53 -13.58 5.38 7.68
C LEU A 53 -14.65 4.56 8.40
N THR A 54 -15.16 3.54 7.72
CA THR A 54 -16.21 2.67 8.23
C THR A 54 -15.72 1.23 8.36
N PHE A 55 -16.05 0.59 9.48
CA PHE A 55 -15.79 -0.83 9.70
C PHE A 55 -16.96 -1.68 9.24
N ARG A 56 -16.67 -2.80 8.58
CA ARG A 56 -17.70 -3.79 8.21
C ARG A 56 -17.19 -5.21 8.44
N ARG A 57 -18.07 -6.07 8.92
CA ARG A 57 -17.77 -7.50 9.02
C ARG A 57 -17.60 -8.08 7.62
N LEU A 58 -16.50 -8.82 7.41
CA LEU A 58 -16.30 -9.57 6.18
C LEU A 58 -17.19 -10.82 6.20
N ARG A 59 -17.74 -11.18 5.03
CA ARG A 59 -18.57 -12.39 4.86
C ARG A 59 -17.78 -13.68 5.05
N GLY A 60 -16.47 -13.63 4.87
CA GLY A 60 -15.55 -14.75 5.08
C GLY A 60 -14.25 -14.27 5.72
N PRO A 61 -13.48 -15.19 6.32
CA PRO A 61 -12.21 -14.85 6.94
C PRO A 61 -11.19 -14.42 5.89
N ALA A 62 -10.49 -13.31 6.12
CA ALA A 62 -9.28 -12.99 5.37
C ALA A 62 -8.16 -13.92 5.87
N GLY A 63 -7.55 -14.70 4.97
CA GLY A 63 -6.49 -15.65 5.34
C GLY A 63 -6.89 -16.72 6.37
N GLY A 64 -8.18 -17.08 6.46
CA GLY A 64 -8.68 -18.08 7.41
C GLY A 64 -8.87 -17.58 8.85
N LYS A 65 -8.61 -16.30 9.14
CA LYS A 65 -8.77 -15.70 10.47
C LYS A 65 -9.88 -14.64 10.52
N ARG A 66 -10.44 -14.42 11.72
CA ARG A 66 -11.44 -13.35 11.94
C ARG A 66 -10.80 -12.01 11.60
N SER A 67 -11.47 -11.27 10.73
CA SER A 67 -10.98 -9.99 10.20
C SER A 67 -12.17 -9.05 9.98
N VAL A 68 -11.92 -7.74 10.11
CA VAL A 68 -12.90 -6.68 9.87
C VAL A 68 -12.41 -5.82 8.74
N GLY A 69 -13.23 -5.61 7.72
CA GLY A 69 -12.89 -4.79 6.57
C GLY A 69 -13.00 -3.31 6.91
N VAL A 70 -12.07 -2.52 6.37
CA VAL A 70 -12.06 -1.06 6.49
C VAL A 70 -12.40 -0.45 5.14
N TYR A 71 -13.34 0.48 5.14
CA TYR A 71 -13.89 1.11 3.96
C TYR A 71 -13.80 2.62 4.06
N SER A 72 -13.52 3.28 2.94
CA SER A 72 -13.65 4.72 2.82
C SER A 72 -15.12 5.15 2.80
N GLU A 73 -15.37 6.45 2.93
CA GLU A 73 -16.70 7.04 2.74
C GLU A 73 -17.30 6.75 1.35
N ARG A 74 -16.45 6.55 0.34
CA ARG A 74 -16.86 6.17 -1.03
C ARG A 74 -17.26 4.69 -1.14
N GLY A 75 -17.17 3.93 -0.06
CA GLY A 75 -17.54 2.50 -0.02
C GLY A 75 -16.48 1.57 -0.61
N VAL A 76 -15.29 2.08 -0.93
CA VAL A 76 -14.17 1.27 -1.44
C VAL A 76 -13.40 0.68 -0.27
N GLN A 77 -13.06 -0.61 -0.37
CA GLN A 77 -12.32 -1.31 0.68
C GLN A 77 -10.84 -0.92 0.64
N LEU A 78 -10.30 -0.44 1.76
CA LEU A 78 -8.86 -0.14 1.90
C LEU A 78 -8.06 -1.37 2.30
N GLY A 79 -8.64 -2.22 3.15
CA GLY A 79 -7.99 -3.42 3.65
C GLY A 79 -8.79 -4.09 4.75
N TYR A 80 -8.10 -4.71 5.69
CA TYR A 80 -8.71 -5.33 6.87
C TYR A 80 -7.83 -5.16 8.12
N VAL A 81 -8.49 -5.21 9.28
CA VAL A 81 -7.85 -5.30 10.59
C VAL A 81 -7.56 -6.76 10.89
N GLY A 82 -6.31 -7.05 11.29
CA GLY A 82 -5.85 -8.38 11.64
C GLY A 82 -6.47 -8.94 12.92
N PRO A 83 -6.33 -10.25 13.17
CA PRO A 83 -6.93 -10.93 14.32
C PRO A 83 -6.36 -10.46 15.66
N ASP A 84 -5.07 -10.12 15.71
CA ASP A 84 -4.38 -9.72 16.94
C ASP A 84 -4.90 -8.36 17.42
N ASP A 85 -5.02 -7.39 16.51
CA ASP A 85 -5.63 -6.08 16.79
C ASP A 85 -7.11 -6.20 17.14
N LEU A 86 -7.85 -7.08 16.46
CA LEU A 86 -9.25 -7.35 16.77
C LEU A 86 -9.45 -7.97 18.16
N ALA A 87 -8.50 -8.75 18.65
CA ALA A 87 -8.54 -9.28 20.01
C ALA A 87 -8.37 -8.17 21.06
N GLN A 88 -7.61 -7.12 20.74
CA GLN A 88 -7.41 -5.95 21.62
C GLN A 88 -8.57 -4.96 21.55
N MET A 89 -9.25 -4.85 20.41
CA MET A 89 -10.32 -3.89 20.19
C MET A 89 -11.64 -4.59 19.79
N PRO A 90 -12.28 -5.32 20.74
CA PRO A 90 -13.56 -5.94 20.48
C PRO A 90 -14.63 -4.88 20.18
N GLY A 91 -15.57 -5.21 19.29
CA GLY A 91 -16.66 -4.29 18.94
C GLY A 91 -16.36 -3.29 17.83
N LEU A 92 -15.16 -3.34 17.23
CA LEU A 92 -14.76 -2.46 16.12
C LEU A 92 -15.81 -2.41 14.98
N ALA A 93 -16.34 -3.56 14.59
CA ALA A 93 -17.33 -3.66 13.50
C ALA A 93 -18.76 -3.24 13.91
N SER A 94 -19.01 -2.97 15.18
CA SER A 94 -20.34 -2.65 15.71
C SER A 94 -20.46 -1.19 16.11
N ILE A 95 -19.49 -0.67 16.87
CA ILE A 95 -19.51 0.70 17.39
C ILE A 95 -18.22 1.48 17.07
N GLY A 96 -17.24 0.83 16.44
CA GLY A 96 -15.96 1.46 16.20
C GLY A 96 -16.04 2.62 15.22
N ARG A 97 -15.24 3.65 15.45
CA ARG A 97 -15.06 4.79 14.54
C ARG A 97 -13.61 4.89 14.15
N ALA A 98 -13.35 5.35 12.93
CA ALA A 98 -11.98 5.52 12.45
C ALA A 98 -11.84 6.70 11.51
N ILE A 99 -10.62 7.23 11.48
CA ILE A 99 -10.17 8.21 10.50
C ILE A 99 -8.86 7.76 9.87
N PHE A 100 -8.66 8.14 8.62
CA PHE A 100 -7.42 7.89 7.91
C PHE A 100 -6.28 8.73 8.50
N GLN A 101 -5.10 8.14 8.68
CA GLN A 101 -3.92 8.85 9.21
C GLN A 101 -2.86 9.04 8.12
N SER A 102 -2.45 7.95 7.47
CA SER A 102 -1.45 8.01 6.40
C SER A 102 -1.45 6.74 5.54
N ALA A 103 -1.06 6.86 4.28
CA ALA A 103 -0.73 5.72 3.43
C ALA A 103 0.64 5.16 3.80
N ASP A 104 0.83 3.85 3.62
CA ASP A 104 2.10 3.14 3.83
C ASP A 104 2.35 2.13 2.69
N THR A 105 3.53 1.52 2.63
CA THR A 105 3.91 0.60 1.55
C THR A 105 3.13 -0.72 1.56
N TRP A 106 2.63 -1.12 2.73
CA TRP A 106 1.87 -2.36 2.95
C TRP A 106 0.35 -2.14 3.05
N GLY A 107 -0.09 -0.88 3.09
CA GLY A 107 -1.49 -0.50 3.21
C GLY A 107 -1.66 0.91 3.75
N CYS A 108 -2.30 1.06 4.90
CA CYS A 108 -2.45 2.36 5.53
C CYS A 108 -2.50 2.26 7.06
N VAL A 109 -2.26 3.40 7.69
CA VAL A 109 -2.42 3.60 9.13
C VAL A 109 -3.70 4.40 9.36
N ILE A 110 -4.49 3.97 10.34
CA ILE A 110 -5.72 4.64 10.75
C ILE A 110 -5.68 4.94 12.24
N ALA A 111 -6.43 5.96 12.68
CA ALA A 111 -6.74 6.17 14.09
C ALA A 111 -8.16 5.67 14.36
N ALA A 112 -8.30 4.71 15.28
CA ALA A 112 -9.56 4.03 15.56
C ALA A 112 -9.94 4.09 17.05
N THR A 113 -11.23 4.09 17.32
CA THR A 113 -11.82 4.00 18.66
C THR A 113 -12.78 2.82 18.71
N ALA A 114 -12.80 2.09 19.82
CA ALA A 114 -13.67 0.91 20.01
C ALA A 114 -14.88 1.20 20.91
N ASP A 115 -14.93 2.38 21.53
CA ASP A 115 -16.00 2.86 22.41
C ASP A 115 -17.03 3.74 21.68
N GLY A 116 -16.82 3.97 20.39
CA GLY A 116 -17.62 4.89 19.58
C GLY A 116 -17.31 6.36 19.83
N SER A 117 -16.28 6.72 20.60
CA SER A 117 -15.84 8.12 20.69
C SER A 117 -15.32 8.63 19.35
N ALA A 118 -15.27 9.95 19.15
CA ALA A 118 -14.70 10.52 17.94
C ALA A 118 -13.18 10.31 17.91
N PRO A 119 -12.62 9.63 16.89
CA PRO A 119 -11.19 9.44 16.80
C PRO A 119 -10.50 10.79 16.53
N VAL A 120 -9.36 11.00 17.19
CA VAL A 120 -8.57 12.23 17.06
C VAL A 120 -7.41 11.98 16.10
N LEU A 121 -7.22 12.91 15.15
CA LEU A 121 -6.09 12.90 14.24
C LEU A 121 -4.81 13.15 15.03
N ARG A 122 -3.89 12.18 14.98
CA ARG A 122 -2.61 12.30 15.69
C ARG A 122 -1.63 13.07 14.82
N ALA A 123 -0.74 13.84 15.43
CA ALA A 123 0.35 14.46 14.70
C ALA A 123 1.21 13.38 14.03
N PRO A 124 1.62 13.54 12.75
CA PRO A 124 2.52 12.60 12.11
C PRO A 124 3.77 12.40 12.97
N ARG A 125 4.13 11.14 13.24
CA ARG A 125 5.37 10.85 13.95
C ARG A 125 6.52 11.32 13.07
N ALA A 126 7.36 12.23 13.59
CA ALA A 126 8.53 12.69 12.87
C ALA A 126 9.39 11.47 12.48
N GLN A 127 9.56 11.23 11.18
CA GLN A 127 10.47 10.19 10.73
C GLN A 127 11.89 10.60 11.15
N PRO A 128 12.67 9.72 11.80
CA PRO A 128 14.04 10.02 12.12
C PRO A 128 14.76 10.33 10.80
N LYS A 129 15.25 11.56 10.67
CA LYS A 129 16.06 11.95 9.52
C LYS A 129 17.27 11.02 9.54
N LEU A 130 17.39 10.14 8.55
CA LEU A 130 18.56 9.28 8.40
C LEU A 130 19.78 10.20 8.39
N VAL A 131 20.53 10.19 9.48
CA VAL A 131 21.84 10.85 9.53
C VAL A 131 22.72 9.93 8.71
N VAL A 132 22.94 10.28 7.44
CA VAL A 132 23.95 9.63 6.62
C VAL A 132 25.27 9.88 7.35
N PRO A 133 25.98 8.83 7.83
CA PRO A 133 27.27 9.05 8.45
C PRO A 133 28.19 9.75 7.44
N PRO A 134 29.07 10.66 7.88
CA PRO A 134 30.05 11.25 6.99
C PRO A 134 30.76 10.12 6.24
N ARG A 135 30.92 10.27 4.93
CA ARG A 135 31.61 9.27 4.11
C ARG A 135 32.95 8.98 4.77
N PRO A 136 33.30 7.71 5.06
CA PRO A 136 34.61 7.43 5.62
C PRO A 136 35.69 7.98 4.69
N PRO A 137 36.83 8.47 5.22
CA PRO A 137 37.96 8.85 4.39
C PRO A 137 38.30 7.70 3.44
N ARG A 138 38.77 8.04 2.24
CA ARG A 138 39.17 7.05 1.24
C ARG A 138 40.29 6.20 1.86
N ASP A 139 39.97 4.96 2.20
CA ASP A 139 40.94 4.03 2.74
C ASP A 139 41.92 3.65 1.63
N GLU A 140 43.17 4.09 1.76
CA GLU A 140 44.26 3.79 0.82
C GLU A 140 44.55 2.29 0.77
N TYR A 141 44.16 1.51 1.79
CA TYR A 141 44.28 0.05 1.78
C TYR A 141 43.26 -0.65 0.87
N CYS A 142 42.13 -0.01 0.55
CA CYS A 142 41.12 -0.60 -0.31
C CYS A 142 41.48 -0.57 -1.81
N ASP A 143 42.59 0.06 -2.20
CA ASP A 143 43.15 0.02 -3.55
C ASP A 143 44.07 -1.21 -3.77
N ILE A 144 44.37 -1.99 -2.72
CA ILE A 144 45.25 -3.18 -2.80
C ILE A 144 44.58 -4.34 -3.56
N PHE A 145 43.27 -4.47 -3.42
CA PHE A 145 42.51 -5.34 -4.31
C PHE A 145 42.17 -4.52 -5.54
N PRO A 146 42.74 -4.81 -6.73
CA PRO A 146 42.30 -4.15 -7.95
C PRO A 146 40.81 -4.44 -8.07
N ALA A 147 39.99 -3.40 -7.88
CA ALA A 147 38.58 -3.47 -8.18
C ALA A 147 38.50 -3.96 -9.62
N ALA A 148 38.12 -5.23 -9.80
CA ALA A 148 37.97 -5.82 -11.12
C ALA A 148 37.15 -4.81 -11.91
N LYS A 149 37.75 -4.23 -12.97
CA LYS A 149 37.20 -3.12 -13.76
C LYS A 149 35.70 -3.34 -13.83
N GLN A 150 34.92 -2.59 -13.04
CA GLN A 150 33.48 -2.58 -13.19
C GLN A 150 33.30 -2.09 -14.61
N GLY A 151 33.05 -3.05 -15.50
CA GLY A 151 32.93 -2.80 -16.91
C GLY A 151 32.01 -1.61 -17.01
N ARG A 152 32.52 -0.55 -17.60
CA ARG A 152 31.74 0.57 -18.10
C ARG A 152 30.71 -0.09 -19.02
N ARG A 153 29.60 -0.55 -18.47
CA ARG A 153 28.40 -0.87 -19.21
C ARG A 153 27.93 0.51 -19.66
N THR A 154 28.54 0.97 -20.75
CA THR A 154 27.85 1.75 -21.74
C THR A 154 26.45 1.16 -21.80
N ARG A 155 25.44 1.98 -21.47
CA ARG A 155 24.07 1.70 -21.87
C ARG A 155 24.10 1.59 -23.39
N ALA A 156 24.39 0.38 -23.88
CA ALA A 156 24.05 0.01 -25.23
C ALA A 156 22.53 0.13 -25.26
N ALA A 157 22.06 1.10 -26.04
CA ALA A 157 20.68 1.14 -26.48
C ALA A 157 20.31 -0.27 -26.94
N ASP A 158 19.26 -0.83 -26.35
CA ASP A 158 18.64 -2.05 -26.82
C ASP A 158 18.11 -1.75 -28.24
N PRO A 159 18.59 -2.42 -29.31
CA PRO A 159 18.10 -2.17 -30.66
C PRO A 159 16.90 -3.05 -30.99
N ARG A 160 16.17 -3.55 -29.99
CA ARG A 160 14.94 -4.31 -30.23
C ARG A 160 13.76 -3.59 -29.62
N HIS A 161 13.06 -2.91 -30.53
CA HIS A 161 11.66 -2.51 -30.46
C HIS A 161 11.39 -1.02 -30.25
N SER A 162 11.68 -0.20 -31.26
CA SER A 162 10.78 0.89 -31.62
C SER A 162 10.86 1.24 -33.12
N ASP A 163 9.68 1.44 -33.70
CA ASP A 163 9.39 2.39 -34.79
C ASP A 163 9.66 1.98 -36.25
N LYS A 164 8.81 1.07 -36.76
CA LYS A 164 8.30 1.18 -38.14
C LYS A 164 7.24 2.29 -38.21
N ILE A 165 7.63 3.56 -38.12
CA ILE A 165 6.83 4.68 -38.66
C ILE A 165 7.80 5.72 -39.22
N GLY A 166 8.26 5.50 -40.46
CA GLY A 166 9.00 6.49 -41.23
C GLY A 166 8.02 7.36 -42.01
N ASN A 167 7.71 8.54 -41.47
CA ASN A 167 6.96 9.58 -42.17
C ASN A 167 7.95 10.64 -42.71
N GLN A 168 7.91 10.81 -44.04
CA GLN A 168 8.26 12.01 -44.85
C GLN A 168 9.62 12.71 -44.68
N LEU A 169 10.32 12.97 -45.79
CA LEU A 169 10.23 14.26 -46.50
C LEU A 169 11.17 14.33 -47.74
N ILE A 170 10.55 14.48 -48.93
CA ILE A 170 10.83 15.46 -50.01
C ILE A 170 12.27 15.59 -50.59
N SER A 171 12.44 15.30 -51.89
CA SER A 171 12.82 16.33 -52.91
C SER A 171 12.77 15.81 -54.35
N ASN A 172 11.79 16.33 -55.10
CA ASN A 172 11.81 16.91 -56.45
C ASN A 172 12.67 16.38 -57.63
N LYS A 173 12.00 16.50 -58.81
CA LYS A 173 12.47 16.54 -60.21
C LYS A 173 12.72 15.20 -60.90
N ALA A 174 11.83 14.83 -61.84
CA ALA A 174 12.04 15.15 -63.26
C ALA A 174 10.86 14.64 -64.11
N THR A 175 10.30 15.59 -64.86
CA THR A 175 9.45 15.48 -66.06
C THR A 175 9.84 14.36 -67.03
N LYS A 176 8.87 13.55 -67.51
CA LYS A 176 8.50 13.39 -68.94
C LYS A 176 7.51 12.22 -69.13
N GLY A 177 6.45 12.46 -69.90
CA GLY A 177 5.79 11.41 -70.68
C GLY A 177 4.36 11.03 -70.30
N GLU A 178 3.41 11.90 -70.66
CA GLU A 178 2.05 11.50 -71.11
C GLU A 178 2.11 10.47 -72.27
N PRO A 179 0.97 9.95 -72.77
CA PRO A 179 -0.29 9.53 -72.12
C PRO A 179 -0.74 8.15 -72.69
N VAL A 180 -2.01 7.80 -72.53
CA VAL A 180 -2.87 6.84 -73.30
C VAL A 180 -3.69 6.08 -72.26
N GLY A 181 -4.92 6.49 -71.97
CA GLY A 181 -6.09 6.07 -72.77
C GLY A 181 -6.67 4.81 -72.11
N ILE A 182 -7.95 4.60 -71.86
CA ILE A 182 -9.18 4.99 -72.54
C ILE A 182 -10.33 4.74 -71.53
N ARG A 183 -11.41 5.50 -71.71
CA ARG A 183 -12.71 5.45 -71.04
C ARG A 183 -13.45 4.11 -71.17
N HIS A 184 -14.46 3.97 -70.33
CA HIS A 184 -15.79 3.33 -70.48
C HIS A 184 -16.04 2.33 -69.33
N ASP A 185 -16.86 2.69 -68.34
CA ASP A 185 -18.33 2.80 -68.37
C ASP A 185 -18.99 1.41 -68.37
N LYS A 186 -19.49 1.01 -67.20
CA LYS A 186 -20.90 0.68 -66.94
C LYS A 186 -21.11 0.31 -65.47
#